data_AF-A0A932PLT7-F1
#
_entry.id   AF-A0A932PLT7-F1
#
_cell.length_a   1.000
_cell.length_b   1.000
_cell.length_c   1.000
_cell.angle_alpha   90.00
_cell.angle_beta   90.00
_cell.angle_gamma   90.00
#
_symmetry.space_group_name_H-M   'P 1'
#
loop_
_entity.id
_entity.type
_entity.pdbx_description
1 polymer ?
#
loop_
_entity_poly.entity_id
_entity_poly.type
_entity_poly.pdbx_seq_one_letter_code
_entity_poly.pdbx_strand_id
1 'polypeptide(L)'
;MSKVEPLKPKTRVDWEAIERLYRTTFLSLRDIAATHGTKPSTIQSRVRAGRWTRGAVANKRQIVAEAQAGVIPGMKPEATKKAQEKAIAEDLEDMKTGLTGYRRLLNVMQQAADRLQVTDPLVDKKAKVMAETIDKAVDGIRKIRGLDDPNKKALTQDELNELIAEIAGEIGSAQRSDPLSEAAGC
;
A
#
# COMPACT_ATOMS: atom_id res chain seq x y z
N MET A 1 31.58 37.70 52.45
CA MET A 1 30.67 36.54 52.36
C MET A 1 30.19 36.42 50.92
N SER A 2 30.88 35.62 50.09
CA SER A 2 30.49 35.45 48.68
C SER A 2 29.36 34.41 48.58
N LYS A 3 28.21 34.85 48.06
CA LYS A 3 27.09 33.96 47.72
C LYS A 3 27.55 32.99 46.64
N VAL A 4 27.65 31.71 46.99
CA VAL A 4 27.82 30.62 46.04
C VAL A 4 26.41 30.21 45.58
N GLU A 5 26.05 30.57 44.35
CA GLU A 5 24.84 30.05 43.71
C GLU A 5 24.99 28.54 43.45
N PRO A 6 23.97 27.72 43.75
CA PRO A 6 24.07 26.28 43.56
C PRO A 6 24.01 25.93 42.07
N LEU A 7 25.10 25.31 41.58
CA LEU A 7 25.19 24.75 40.23
C LEU A 7 24.10 23.69 40.02
N LYS A 8 23.21 23.94 39.04
CA LYS A 8 22.19 22.99 38.57
C LYS A 8 22.86 21.62 38.28
N PRO A 9 22.33 20.50 38.80
CA PRO A 9 22.94 19.19 38.57
C PRO A 9 22.93 18.88 37.07
N LYS A 10 24.12 18.64 36.50
CA LYS A 10 24.28 18.14 35.13
C LYS A 10 23.60 16.77 35.06
N THR A 11 22.42 16.71 34.47
CA THR A 11 21.79 15.45 34.07
C THR A 11 22.78 14.69 33.20
N ARG A 12 23.20 13.51 33.67
CA ARG A 12 24.17 12.67 32.97
C ARG A 12 23.52 12.21 31.67
N VAL A 13 24.00 12.75 30.55
CA VAL A 13 23.46 12.42 29.22
C VAL A 13 23.70 10.94 28.95
N ASP A 14 22.63 10.20 28.68
CA ASP A 14 22.69 8.80 28.28
C ASP A 14 23.11 8.69 26.81
N TRP A 15 24.40 8.41 26.61
CA TRP A 15 24.99 8.34 25.28
C TRP A 15 24.68 7.04 24.55
N GLU A 16 24.38 5.96 25.26
CA GLU A 16 24.03 4.67 24.64
C GLU A 16 22.62 4.74 24.06
N ALA A 17 21.69 5.40 24.76
CA ALA A 17 20.35 5.67 24.24
C ALA A 17 20.40 6.57 22.99
N ILE A 18 21.22 7.63 23.01
CA ILE A 18 21.42 8.53 21.85
C ILE A 18 22.06 7.78 20.68
N GLU A 19 23.06 6.94 20.92
CA GLU A 19 23.70 6.15 19.86
C GLU A 19 22.71 5.18 19.23
N ARG A 20 21.93 4.47 20.06
CA ARG A 20 20.89 3.55 19.59
C ARG A 20 19.90 4.31 18.72
N LEU A 21 19.33 5.41 19.21
CA LEU A 21 18.39 6.26 18.45
C LEU A 21 19.01 6.79 17.15
N TYR A 22 20.27 7.23 17.18
CA TYR A 22 20.96 7.74 16.01
C TYR A 22 21.15 6.65 14.94
N ARG A 23 21.40 5.40 15.33
CA ARG A 23 21.59 4.26 14.42
C ARG A 23 20.29 3.63 13.95
N THR A 24 19.28 3.59 14.82
CA THR A 24 17.99 2.92 14.54
C THR A 24 16.99 3.85 13.92
N THR A 25 17.02 5.16 14.16
CA THR A 25 15.99 6.10 13.69
C THR A 25 16.51 7.09 12.65
N PHE A 26 15.59 7.68 11.88
CA PHE A 26 15.88 8.80 10.98
C PHE A 26 15.69 10.18 11.64
N LEU A 27 15.48 10.23 12.96
CA LEU A 27 15.25 11.48 13.68
C LEU A 27 16.36 12.50 13.41
N SER A 28 16.00 13.78 13.35
CA SER A 28 17.02 14.82 13.16
C SER A 28 17.88 14.91 14.42
N LEU A 29 19.12 15.37 14.28
CA LEU A 29 19.99 15.62 15.43
C LEU A 29 19.38 16.62 16.43
N ARG A 30 18.46 17.49 15.97
CA ARG A 30 17.71 18.42 16.82
C ARG A 30 16.70 17.70 17.69
N ASP A 31 15.97 16.73 17.14
CA ASP A 31 14.93 15.98 17.87
C ASP A 31 15.55 15.06 18.93
N ILE A 32 16.65 14.38 18.56
CA ILE A 32 17.42 13.53 19.51
C ILE A 32 18.01 14.41 20.62
N ALA A 33 18.53 15.59 20.27
CA ALA A 33 19.08 16.53 21.25
C ALA A 33 18.03 17.06 22.23
N ALA A 34 16.84 17.42 21.73
CA ALA A 34 15.73 17.89 22.54
C ALA A 34 15.26 16.82 23.54
N THR A 35 15.18 15.56 23.10
CA THR A 35 14.71 14.44 23.92
C THR A 35 15.69 14.10 25.06
N HIS A 36 17.00 14.20 24.80
CA HIS A 36 18.04 13.82 25.75
C HIS A 36 18.70 15.02 26.46
N GLY A 37 18.12 16.22 26.34
CA GLY A 37 18.63 17.43 27.02
C GLY A 37 20.06 17.82 26.63
N THR A 38 20.45 17.57 25.38
CA THR A 38 21.80 17.84 24.87
C THR A 38 21.77 18.81 23.68
N LYS A 39 22.94 19.15 23.13
CA LYS A 39 23.05 20.01 21.94
C LYS A 39 23.26 19.15 20.68
N PRO A 40 22.64 19.52 19.53
CA PRO A 40 22.82 18.79 18.27
C PRO A 40 24.29 18.70 17.84
N SER A 41 25.06 19.77 18.08
CA SER A 41 26.50 19.82 17.81
C SER A 41 27.29 18.82 18.66
N THR A 42 26.89 18.57 19.92
CA THR A 42 27.53 17.59 20.79
C THR A 42 27.29 16.16 20.30
N ILE A 43 26.09 15.86 19.79
CA ILE A 43 25.81 14.58 19.14
C ILE A 43 26.65 14.46 17.87
N GLN A 44 26.74 15.51 17.05
CA GLN A 44 27.54 15.51 15.82
C GLN A 44 29.03 15.24 16.08
N SER A 45 29.61 15.84 17.12
CA SER A 45 30.98 15.57 17.54
C SER A 45 31.19 14.11 17.94
N ARG A 46 30.22 13.50 18.64
CA ARG A 46 30.29 12.09 19.03
C ARG A 46 30.07 11.13 17.87
N VAL A 47 29.18 11.44 16.94
CA VAL A 47 29.00 10.68 15.69
C VAL A 47 30.33 10.59 14.95
N ARG A 48 31.05 11.72 14.82
CA ARG A 48 32.36 11.77 14.17
C ARG A 48 33.43 11.01 14.95
N ALA A 49 33.48 11.17 16.27
CA ALA A 49 34.46 10.51 17.13
C ALA A 49 34.24 8.99 17.25
N GLY A 50 32.98 8.55 17.35
CA GLY A 50 32.58 7.15 17.51
C GLY A 50 32.27 6.42 16.21
N ARG A 51 32.47 7.06 15.05
CA ARG A 51 32.14 6.53 13.71
C ARG A 51 30.72 5.95 13.66
N TRP A 52 29.75 6.67 14.21
CA TRP A 52 28.36 6.21 14.20
C TRP A 52 27.80 6.30 12.78
N THR A 53 27.35 5.19 12.23
CA THR A 53 26.76 5.10 10.90
C THR A 53 25.24 4.99 11.00
N ARG A 54 24.52 5.78 10.18
CA ARG A 54 23.08 5.58 10.00
C ARG A 54 22.89 4.42 9.03
N GLY A 55 22.38 3.30 9.54
CA GLY A 55 22.09 2.12 8.74
C GLY A 55 20.89 2.39 7.82
N ALA A 56 21.16 2.69 6.55
CA ALA A 56 20.11 2.73 5.56
C ALA A 56 19.53 1.30 5.37
N VAL A 57 18.20 1.23 5.29
CA VAL A 57 17.39 0.10 4.81
C VAL A 57 17.06 -1.03 5.80
N ALA A 58 17.99 -1.53 6.62
CA ALA A 58 17.72 -2.74 7.41
C ALA A 58 16.63 -2.60 8.49
N ASN A 59 16.43 -1.40 9.03
CA ASN A 59 15.55 -1.21 10.20
C ASN A 59 14.16 -0.64 9.88
N LYS A 60 13.77 -0.41 8.61
CA LYS A 60 12.47 0.23 8.33
C LYS A 60 11.28 -0.54 8.92
N ARG A 61 11.27 -1.87 8.81
CA ARG A 61 10.20 -2.72 9.38
C ARG A 61 10.20 -2.70 10.91
N GLN A 62 11.39 -2.75 11.51
CA GLN A 62 11.56 -2.74 12.96
C GLN A 62 11.21 -1.38 13.57
N ILE A 63 11.59 -0.28 12.91
CA ILE A 63 11.20 1.09 13.25
C ILE A 63 9.69 1.29 13.13
N VAL A 64 9.07 0.77 12.06
CA VAL A 64 7.60 0.85 11.90
C VAL A 64 6.92 0.05 13.00
N ALA A 65 7.41 -1.15 13.33
CA ALA A 65 6.89 -1.96 14.43
C ALA A 65 7.05 -1.28 15.79
N GLU A 66 8.21 -0.68 16.08
CA GLU A 66 8.50 0.03 17.33
C GLU A 66 7.72 1.37 17.44
N ALA A 67 7.51 2.06 16.31
CA ALA A 67 6.64 3.23 16.23
C ALA A 67 5.17 2.88 16.44
N GLN A 68 4.70 1.76 15.87
CA GLN A 68 3.35 1.23 16.08
C GLN A 68 3.13 0.74 17.51
N ALA A 69 4.18 0.22 18.16
CA ALA A 69 4.20 -0.17 19.56
C ALA A 69 4.33 1.02 20.54
N GLY A 70 4.48 2.26 20.04
CA GLY A 70 4.59 3.47 20.88
C GLY A 70 5.90 3.60 21.65
N VAL A 71 6.94 2.85 21.27
CA VAL A 71 8.24 2.83 21.96
C VAL A 71 9.08 4.06 21.61
N ILE A 72 8.75 4.78 20.53
CA ILE A 72 9.47 5.97 20.06
C ILE A 72 8.79 7.25 20.59
N PRO A 73 9.43 8.03 21.48
CA PRO A 73 8.86 9.27 22.03
C PRO A 73 8.68 10.33 20.93
N GLY A 74 7.48 10.93 20.85
CA GLY A 74 7.15 12.04 19.93
C GLY A 74 6.30 11.65 18.72
N MET A 75 6.15 10.36 18.43
CA MET A 75 5.22 9.86 17.41
C MET A 75 3.90 9.46 18.09
N LYS A 76 2.86 10.30 18.00
CA LYS A 76 1.56 9.95 18.58
C LYS A 76 0.97 8.76 17.80
N PRO A 77 0.82 7.58 18.41
CA PRO A 77 0.39 6.36 17.71
C PRO A 77 -1.00 6.50 17.07
N GLU A 78 -1.86 7.33 17.65
CA GLU A 78 -3.23 7.53 17.19
C GLU A 78 -3.30 8.35 15.89
N ALA A 79 -2.46 9.38 15.75
CA ALA A 79 -2.43 10.20 14.53
C ALA A 79 -1.82 9.42 13.36
N THR A 80 -0.80 8.59 13.62
CA THR A 80 -0.21 7.71 12.61
C THR A 80 -1.12 6.55 12.23
N LYS A 81 -1.82 5.93 13.19
CA LYS A 81 -2.82 4.90 12.90
C LYS A 81 -3.97 5.45 12.06
N LYS A 82 -4.55 6.59 12.43
CA LYS A 82 -5.64 7.20 11.68
C LYS A 82 -5.24 7.59 10.25
N ALA A 83 -4.01 8.10 10.07
CA ALA A 83 -3.48 8.39 8.74
C ALA A 83 -3.25 7.11 7.91
N GLN A 84 -2.77 6.04 8.54
CA GLN A 84 -2.60 4.73 7.90
C GLN A 84 -3.94 4.09 7.52
N GLU A 85 -4.92 4.10 8.43
CA GLU A 85 -6.27 3.61 8.17
C GLU A 85 -6.93 4.36 7.01
N LYS A 86 -6.73 5.68 6.95
CA LYS A 86 -7.21 6.50 5.84
C LYS A 86 -6.53 6.11 4.52
N ALA A 87 -5.21 5.94 4.51
CA ALA A 87 -4.50 5.50 3.30
C ALA A 87 -4.94 4.10 2.85
N ILE A 88 -5.13 3.16 3.80
CA ILE A 88 -5.66 1.83 3.50
C ILE A 88 -7.07 1.92 2.91
N ALA A 89 -7.94 2.78 3.46
CA ALA A 89 -9.29 2.98 2.95
C ALA A 89 -9.29 3.56 1.52
N GLU A 90 -8.41 4.52 1.24
CA GLU A 90 -8.20 5.08 -0.10
C GLU A 90 -7.69 4.00 -1.07
N ASP A 91 -6.68 3.22 -0.67
CA ASP A 91 -6.14 2.11 -1.48
C ASP A 91 -7.23 1.04 -1.78
N LEU A 92 -8.07 0.72 -0.80
CA LEU A 92 -9.20 -0.21 -0.98
C LEU A 92 -10.22 0.32 -2.00
N GLU A 93 -10.51 1.62 -1.95
CA GLU A 93 -11.45 2.25 -2.88
C GLU A 93 -10.88 2.34 -4.30
N ASP A 94 -9.59 2.65 -4.42
CA ASP A 94 -8.88 2.64 -5.71
C ASP A 94 -8.86 1.24 -6.31
N MET A 95 -8.63 0.20 -5.50
CA MET A 95 -8.71 -1.20 -5.96
C MET A 95 -10.11 -1.59 -6.43
N LYS A 96 -11.18 -1.19 -5.72
CA LYS A 96 -12.57 -1.43 -6.16
C LYS A 96 -12.89 -0.71 -7.45
N THR A 97 -12.46 0.55 -7.56
CA THR A 97 -12.62 1.37 -8.76
C THR A 97 -11.89 0.73 -9.94
N GLY A 98 -10.65 0.27 -9.73
CA GLY A 98 -9.87 -0.47 -10.72
C GLY A 98 -10.57 -1.74 -11.19
N LEU A 99 -11.09 -2.56 -10.27
CA LEU A 99 -11.81 -3.79 -10.60
C LEU A 99 -13.07 -3.50 -11.42
N THR A 100 -13.84 -2.47 -11.05
CA THR A 100 -15.01 -2.01 -11.81
C THR A 100 -14.62 -1.53 -13.21
N GLY A 101 -13.52 -0.77 -13.32
CA GLY A 101 -12.97 -0.29 -14.58
C GLY A 101 -12.55 -1.43 -15.51
N TYR A 102 -11.84 -2.43 -15.00
CA TYR A 102 -11.43 -3.61 -15.77
C TYR A 102 -12.65 -4.42 -16.24
N ARG A 103 -13.64 -4.65 -15.37
CA ARG A 103 -14.89 -5.34 -15.77
C ARG A 103 -15.63 -4.59 -16.88
N ARG A 104 -15.73 -3.26 -16.77
CA ARG A 104 -16.35 -2.44 -17.82
C ARG A 104 -15.57 -2.54 -19.14
N LEU A 105 -14.25 -2.51 -19.07
CA LEU A 105 -13.39 -2.66 -20.25
C LEU A 105 -13.59 -4.01 -20.93
N LEU A 106 -13.65 -5.10 -20.17
CA LEU A 106 -13.93 -6.43 -20.69
C LEU A 106 -15.30 -6.49 -21.40
N ASN A 107 -16.34 -5.93 -20.79
CA ASN A 107 -17.68 -5.86 -21.41
C ASN A 107 -17.66 -5.08 -22.73
N VAL A 108 -16.95 -3.95 -22.77
CA VAL A 108 -16.81 -3.15 -24.01
C VAL A 108 -16.05 -3.91 -25.09
N MET A 109 -14.97 -4.61 -24.73
CA MET A 109 -14.20 -5.42 -25.68
C MET A 109 -15.03 -6.59 -26.21
N GLN A 110 -15.85 -7.22 -25.38
CA GLN A 110 -16.76 -8.29 -25.80
C GLN A 110 -17.80 -7.77 -26.80
N GLN A 111 -18.47 -6.65 -26.50
CA GLN A 111 -19.40 -6.01 -27.43
C GLN A 111 -18.73 -5.57 -28.74
N ALA A 112 -17.48 -5.12 -28.69
CA ALA A 112 -16.71 -4.75 -29.86
C ALA A 112 -16.33 -5.97 -30.71
N ALA A 113 -16.02 -7.10 -30.07
CA ALA A 113 -15.74 -8.37 -30.73
C ALA A 113 -16.99 -8.92 -31.45
N ASP A 114 -18.16 -8.87 -30.81
CA ASP A 114 -19.43 -9.32 -31.40
C ASP A 114 -19.83 -8.52 -32.65
N ARG A 115 -19.38 -7.27 -32.74
CA ARG A 115 -19.62 -6.37 -33.89
C ARG A 115 -18.52 -6.46 -34.95
N LEU A 116 -17.47 -7.24 -34.72
CA LEU A 116 -16.34 -7.32 -35.62
C LEU A 116 -16.71 -8.15 -36.86
N GLN A 117 -16.73 -7.50 -38.02
CA GLN A 117 -17.03 -8.18 -39.29
C GLN A 117 -15.74 -8.74 -39.90
N VAL A 118 -15.77 -10.00 -40.33
CA VAL A 118 -14.63 -10.68 -40.97
C VAL A 118 -14.22 -10.00 -42.28
N THR A 119 -15.13 -9.26 -42.91
CA THR A 119 -14.89 -8.49 -44.14
C THR A 119 -14.14 -7.17 -43.91
N ASP A 120 -13.90 -6.77 -42.65
CA ASP A 120 -13.15 -5.56 -42.34
C ASP A 120 -11.66 -5.74 -42.69
N PRO A 121 -11.07 -4.89 -43.56
CA PRO A 121 -9.64 -4.95 -43.92
C PRO A 121 -8.68 -4.85 -42.73
N LEU A 122 -9.15 -4.38 -41.57
CA LEU A 122 -8.38 -4.22 -40.33
C LEU A 122 -8.80 -5.22 -39.24
N VAL A 123 -9.61 -6.24 -39.56
CA VAL A 123 -10.11 -7.24 -38.61
C VAL A 123 -9.00 -7.83 -37.74
N ASP A 124 -7.88 -8.25 -38.35
CA ASP A 124 -6.75 -8.87 -37.64
C ASP A 124 -6.10 -7.91 -36.63
N LYS A 125 -5.93 -6.64 -37.02
CA LYS A 125 -5.34 -5.61 -36.15
C LYS A 125 -6.28 -5.29 -34.99
N LYS A 126 -7.59 -5.15 -35.28
CA LYS A 126 -8.61 -4.89 -34.25
C LYS A 126 -8.70 -6.07 -33.27
N ALA A 127 -8.75 -7.30 -33.77
CA ALA A 127 -8.76 -8.51 -32.96
C ALA A 127 -7.53 -8.59 -32.05
N LYS A 128 -6.33 -8.31 -32.58
CA LYS A 128 -5.09 -8.28 -31.79
C LYS A 128 -5.13 -7.24 -30.66
N VAL A 129 -5.52 -6.00 -30.97
CA VAL A 129 -5.60 -4.93 -29.96
C VAL A 129 -6.62 -5.28 -28.88
N MET A 130 -7.75 -5.89 -29.25
CA MET A 130 -8.73 -6.37 -28.28
C MET A 130 -8.16 -7.46 -27.38
N ALA A 131 -7.48 -8.46 -27.95
CA ALA A 131 -6.84 -9.53 -27.19
C ALA A 131 -5.81 -9.00 -26.19
N GLU A 132 -4.92 -8.09 -26.60
CA GLU A 132 -3.93 -7.46 -25.72
C GLU A 132 -4.58 -6.61 -24.61
N THR A 133 -5.73 -6.00 -24.91
CA THR A 133 -6.49 -5.19 -23.93
C THR A 133 -7.18 -6.08 -22.91
N ILE A 134 -7.76 -7.19 -23.35
CA ILE A 134 -8.38 -8.20 -22.49
C ILE A 134 -7.33 -8.81 -21.56
N ASP A 135 -6.17 -9.20 -22.09
CA ASP A 135 -5.07 -9.78 -21.32
C ASP A 135 -4.63 -8.86 -20.17
N LYS A 136 -4.42 -7.57 -20.47
CA LYS A 136 -4.07 -6.55 -19.46
C LYS A 136 -5.18 -6.35 -18.42
N ALA A 137 -6.45 -6.41 -18.81
CA ALA A 137 -7.56 -6.27 -17.90
C ALA A 137 -7.67 -7.47 -16.95
N VAL A 138 -7.49 -8.69 -17.46
CA VAL A 138 -7.46 -9.93 -16.68
C VAL A 138 -6.29 -9.91 -15.70
N ASP A 139 -5.09 -9.52 -16.14
CA ASP A 139 -3.91 -9.36 -15.28
C ASP A 139 -4.13 -8.34 -14.16
N GLY A 140 -4.78 -7.21 -14.46
CA GLY A 140 -5.15 -6.21 -13.48
C GLY A 140 -6.08 -6.77 -12.40
N ILE A 141 -7.12 -7.51 -12.80
CA ILE A 141 -8.06 -8.16 -11.88
C ILE A 141 -7.36 -9.22 -11.03
N ARG A 142 -6.49 -10.05 -11.63
CA ARG A 142 -5.72 -11.08 -10.92
C ARG A 142 -4.85 -10.50 -9.83
N LYS A 143 -4.14 -9.40 -10.12
CA LYS A 143 -3.30 -8.68 -9.17
C LYS A 143 -4.12 -8.08 -8.03
N ILE A 144 -5.22 -7.40 -8.32
CA ILE A 144 -6.13 -6.84 -7.30
C ILE A 144 -6.68 -7.94 -6.39
N ARG A 145 -7.03 -9.09 -6.97
CA ARG A 145 -7.51 -10.26 -6.21
C ARG A 145 -6.39 -11.04 -5.52
N GLY A 146 -5.12 -10.66 -5.69
CA GLY A 146 -3.98 -11.39 -5.17
C GLY A 146 -3.90 -12.84 -5.67
N LEU A 147 -4.44 -13.14 -6.85
CA LEU A 147 -4.40 -14.49 -7.43
C LEU A 147 -2.99 -14.89 -7.87
N ASP A 148 -2.08 -13.91 -7.99
CA ASP A 148 -0.68 -14.12 -8.35
C ASP A 148 0.26 -14.15 -7.11
N ASP A 149 -0.28 -14.04 -5.88
CA ASP A 149 0.53 -14.13 -4.66
C ASP A 149 0.83 -15.60 -4.32
N PRO A 150 2.10 -16.04 -4.42
CA PRO A 150 2.48 -17.43 -4.17
C PRO A 150 2.32 -17.84 -2.70
N ASN A 151 2.15 -16.88 -1.78
CA ASN A 151 1.92 -17.13 -0.35
C ASN A 151 0.44 -17.05 0.04
N LYS A 152 -0.46 -16.75 -0.90
CA LYS A 152 -1.89 -16.74 -0.63
C LYS A 152 -2.33 -18.19 -0.37
N LYS A 153 -2.95 -18.43 0.78
CA LYS A 153 -3.54 -19.74 1.08
C LYS A 153 -4.54 -20.09 -0.02
N ALA A 154 -4.48 -21.33 -0.51
CA ALA A 154 -5.49 -21.85 -1.40
C ALA A 154 -6.86 -21.67 -0.74
N LEU A 155 -7.83 -21.16 -1.51
CA LEU A 155 -9.19 -21.03 -1.02
C LEU A 155 -9.70 -22.41 -0.63
N THR A 156 -10.46 -22.45 0.46
CA THR A 156 -11.21 -23.64 0.85
C THR A 156 -12.28 -23.93 -0.22
N GLN A 157 -12.73 -25.19 -0.28
CA GLN A 157 -13.78 -25.59 -1.23
C GLN A 157 -15.06 -24.74 -1.05
N ASP A 158 -15.36 -24.34 0.18
CA ASP A 158 -16.52 -23.52 0.51
C ASP A 158 -16.38 -22.09 -0.01
N GLU A 159 -15.22 -21.46 0.18
CA GLU A 159 -14.96 -20.11 -0.36
C GLU A 159 -14.91 -20.11 -1.90
N LEU A 160 -14.43 -21.20 -2.50
CA LEU A 160 -14.45 -21.36 -3.96
C LEU A 160 -15.88 -21.48 -4.49
N ASN A 161 -16.74 -22.24 -3.81
CA ASN A 161 -18.15 -22.39 -4.19
C ASN A 161 -18.92 -21.07 -4.04
N GLU A 162 -18.60 -20.27 -3.03
CA GLU A 162 -19.21 -18.95 -2.82
C GLU A 162 -18.82 -17.96 -3.94
N LEU A 163 -17.55 -17.95 -4.35
CA LEU A 163 -17.06 -17.19 -5.50
C LEU A 163 -17.69 -17.63 -6.82
N ILE A 164 -17.89 -18.92 -7.03
CA ILE A 164 -18.57 -19.46 -8.22
C ILE A 164 -20.03 -19.01 -8.23
N ALA A 165 -20.71 -19.03 -7.09
CA ALA A 165 -22.09 -18.58 -6.97
C ALA A 165 -22.23 -17.07 -7.25
N GLU A 166 -21.31 -16.25 -6.76
CA GLU A 166 -21.25 -14.81 -7.06
C GLU A 166 -21.06 -14.56 -8.57
N ILE A 167 -20.11 -15.25 -9.20
CA ILE A 167 -19.86 -15.14 -10.65
C ILE A 167 -21.09 -15.60 -11.45
N ALA A 168 -21.74 -16.70 -11.06
CA ALA A 168 -22.97 -17.17 -11.71
C ALA A 168 -24.11 -16.17 -11.57
N GLY A 169 -24.21 -15.47 -10.44
CA GLY A 169 -25.17 -14.38 -10.22
C GLY A 169 -24.91 -13.15 -11.09
N GLU A 170 -23.64 -12.75 -11.25
CA GLU A 170 -23.23 -11.67 -12.16
C GLU A 170 -23.52 -12.01 -13.63
N ILE A 171 -23.27 -13.26 -14.06
CA ILE A 171 -23.58 -13.73 -15.43
C ILE A 171 -25.10 -13.79 -15.68
N GLY A 172 -25.87 -14.30 -14.70
CA GLY A 172 -27.33 -14.43 -14.81
C GLY A 172 -28.10 -13.09 -14.76
N SER A 173 -27.46 -12.01 -14.33
CA SER A 173 -28.03 -10.66 -14.42
C SER A 173 -27.67 -9.96 -15.75
N ALA A 174 -26.47 -10.21 -16.29
CA ALA A 174 -26.05 -9.73 -17.62
C ALA A 174 -26.87 -10.35 -18.78
N GLN A 175 -27.31 -11.61 -18.67
CA GLN A 175 -28.15 -12.28 -19.68
C GLN A 175 -29.63 -11.84 -19.67
N ARG A 176 -30.09 -11.11 -18.64
CA ARG A 176 -31.47 -10.58 -18.58
C ARG A 176 -31.63 -9.17 -19.16
N SER A 177 -30.53 -8.52 -19.53
CA SER A 177 -30.54 -7.18 -20.13
C SER A 177 -30.27 -7.21 -21.63
N ASP A 178 -30.70 -8.26 -22.34
CA ASP A 178 -30.66 -8.32 -23.81
C ASP A 178 -32.00 -7.82 -24.39
N PRO A 179 -32.12 -6.54 -24.82
CA PRO A 179 -33.35 -6.00 -25.41
C PRO A 179 -33.63 -6.50 -26.84
N LEU A 180 -32.88 -7.50 -27.34
CA LEU A 180 -32.95 -7.94 -28.73
C LEU A 180 -33.81 -9.19 -28.98
N SER A 181 -34.43 -9.80 -27.96
CA SER A 181 -35.30 -10.97 -28.18
C SER A 181 -36.76 -10.62 -28.55
N GLU A 182 -37.18 -9.36 -28.46
CA GLU A 182 -38.58 -8.95 -28.67
C GLU A 182 -38.91 -8.57 -30.13
N ALA A 183 -37.96 -8.64 -31.07
CA ALA A 183 -38.15 -8.20 -32.46
C ALA A 183 -38.35 -9.33 -33.49
N ALA A 184 -38.52 -10.59 -33.06
CA ALA A 184 -38.69 -11.74 -33.97
C ALA A 184 -40.09 -12.39 -33.92
N GLY A 185 -41.10 -11.64 -33.46
CA GLY A 185 -42.47 -12.14 -33.35
C GLY A 185 -43.51 -11.10 -33.72
N CYS A 186 -43.50 -10.63 -34.97
CA CYS A 186 -44.64 -10.03 -35.68
C CYS A 186 -44.48 -10.28 -37.19
#